data_AF-A0A3D0VJB8-F1
#
_entry.id   AF-A0A3D0VJB8-F1
#
_cell.length_a   1.000
_cell.length_b   1.000
_cell.length_c   1.000
_cell.angle_alpha   90.00
_cell.angle_beta   90.00
_cell.angle_gamma   90.00
#
_symmetry.space_group_name_H-M   'P 1'
#
loop_
_entity.id
_entity.type
_entity.pdbx_description
1 polymer ?
#
loop_
_entity_poly.entity_id
_entity_poly.type
_entity_poly.pdbx_seq_one_letter_code
_entity_poly.pdbx_strand_id
1 'polypeptide(L)' 'MIGSNSVVQRSNSRVNSRFPGSSKTTKHIFVTGGVASSLGKGLTASSLGHLLRARGLSVTMQKLDPYLNVDPGTMNPFQH' A
#
# COMPACT_ATOMS: atom_id res chain seq x y z
N MET A 1 -40.02 23.37 32.91
CA MET A 1 -39.01 24.45 32.98
C MET A 1 -37.66 23.83 32.64
N ILE A 2 -37.35 23.75 31.34
CA ILE A 2 -36.32 24.55 30.62
C ILE A 2 -34.90 24.25 31.11
N GLY A 3 -34.08 23.74 30.19
CA GLY A 3 -32.64 23.59 30.36
C GLY A 3 -31.93 23.03 29.13
N SER A 4 -32.24 23.55 27.93
CA SER A 4 -31.39 23.36 26.75
C SER A 4 -30.15 24.23 26.91
N ASN A 5 -28.95 23.65 26.79
CA ASN A 5 -27.73 24.42 26.51
C ASN A 5 -26.93 23.74 25.40
N SER A 6 -27.25 24.19 24.19
CA SER A 6 -26.50 24.10 22.95
C SER A 6 -25.19 24.89 23.05
N VAL A 7 -24.09 24.26 23.47
CA VAL A 7 -22.72 24.76 23.27
C VAL A 7 -21.78 23.56 23.15
N VAL A 8 -21.64 23.00 21.94
CA VAL A 8 -20.37 22.61 21.28
C VAL A 8 -20.74 22.16 19.87
N GLN A 9 -20.97 23.16 19.02
CA GLN A 9 -20.91 23.03 17.58
C GLN A 9 -19.42 22.94 17.21
N ARG A 10 -18.86 21.72 17.11
CA ARG A 10 -17.61 21.47 16.39
C ARG A 10 -17.92 20.86 15.03
N SER A 11 -18.56 21.69 14.20
CA SER A 11 -18.48 21.58 12.76
C SER A 11 -17.04 21.87 12.33
N ASN A 12 -16.26 20.84 12.01
CA ASN A 12 -15.24 21.00 10.97
C ASN A 12 -14.93 19.69 10.22
N SER A 13 -15.25 19.74 8.92
CA SER A 13 -14.54 19.12 7.81
C SER A 13 -14.29 17.61 7.83
N ARG A 14 -15.34 16.81 7.59
CA ARG A 14 -15.16 15.61 6.74
C ARG A 14 -15.57 15.99 5.33
N VAL A 15 -14.54 16.30 4.54
CA VAL A 15 -14.61 16.53 3.11
C VAL A 15 -15.35 15.36 2.44
N ASN A 16 -16.58 15.64 2.02
CA ASN A 16 -17.25 15.16 0.82
C ASN A 16 -16.80 13.79 0.25
N SER A 17 -17.18 12.69 0.89
CA SER A 17 -17.25 11.40 0.16
C SER A 17 -18.53 11.42 -0.66
N ARG A 18 -18.46 11.97 -1.89
CA ARG A 18 -19.59 12.22 -2.80
C ARG A 18 -20.36 10.95 -3.26
N PHE A 19 -20.06 9.78 -2.69
CA PHE A 19 -20.73 8.51 -2.95
C PHE A 19 -20.88 7.69 -1.66
N PRO A 20 -22.08 7.63 -1.05
CA PRO A 20 -22.37 6.75 0.07
C PRO A 20 -22.46 5.31 -0.48
N GLY A 21 -21.36 4.54 -0.41
CA GLY A 21 -21.38 3.12 -0.79
C GLY A 21 -20.10 2.54 -1.39
N SER A 22 -19.08 3.34 -1.71
CA SER A 22 -17.79 2.77 -2.16
C SER A 22 -16.97 2.32 -0.95
N SER A 23 -17.19 1.08 -0.50
CA SER A 23 -16.16 0.37 0.26
C SER A 23 -14.88 0.39 -0.58
N LYS A 24 -13.83 1.03 -0.08
CA LYS A 24 -12.52 1.05 -0.77
C LYS A 24 -11.92 -0.34 -0.70
N THR A 25 -12.25 -1.20 -1.66
CA THR A 25 -11.60 -2.50 -1.83
C THR A 25 -10.13 -2.28 -2.19
N THR A 26 -9.23 -2.86 -1.39
CA THR A 26 -7.79 -2.90 -1.70
C THR A 26 -7.56 -3.57 -3.05
N LYS A 27 -6.71 -2.96 -3.88
CA LYS A 27 -6.33 -3.51 -5.18
C LYS A 27 -4.99 -4.24 -5.05
N HIS A 28 -4.87 -5.40 -5.67
CA HIS A 28 -3.65 -6.19 -5.71
C HIS A 28 -3.06 -6.18 -7.12
N ILE A 29 -1.76 -5.88 -7.24
CA ILE A 29 -1.01 -5.93 -8.48
C ILE A 29 0.08 -6.99 -8.32
N PHE A 30 0.03 -8.04 -9.14
CA PHE A 30 1.05 -9.09 -9.14
C PHE A 30 2.10 -8.78 -10.21
N VAL A 31 3.38 -8.79 -9.80
CA VAL A 31 4.51 -8.61 -10.72
C VAL A 31 5.22 -9.94 -10.86
N THR A 32 5.10 -10.55 -12.04
CA THR A 32 5.76 -11.81 -12.39
C THR A 32 6.94 -11.57 -13.33
N GLY A 33 7.73 -12.61 -13.60
CA GLY A 33 8.86 -12.56 -14.52
C GLY A 33 8.89 -13.75 -15.46
N GLY A 34 9.24 -13.51 -16.72
CA GLY A 34 9.48 -14.56 -17.71
C GLY A 34 10.90 -14.47 -18.27
N VAL A 35 11.26 -15.47 -19.09
CA VAL A 35 12.55 -15.61 -19.80
C VAL A 35 13.76 -15.82 -18.90
N ALA A 36 14.11 -14.83 -18.08
CA ALA A 36 15.31 -14.87 -17.25
C ALA A 36 15.13 -14.14 -15.90
N SER A 37 16.01 -14.47 -14.94
CA SER A 37 16.17 -13.72 -13.69
C SER A 37 16.99 -12.44 -13.91
N SER A 38 17.13 -11.61 -12.87
CA SER A 38 17.93 -10.36 -12.88
C SER A 38 17.47 -9.23 -13.84
N LEU A 39 16.29 -9.34 -14.45
CA LEU A 39 15.70 -8.31 -15.31
C LEU A 39 15.15 -7.04 -14.58
N GLY A 40 15.54 -6.81 -13.32
CA GLY A 40 15.14 -5.60 -12.61
C GLY A 40 13.69 -5.55 -12.10
N LYS A 41 13.00 -6.69 -11.96
CA LYS A 41 11.59 -6.76 -11.52
C LYS A 41 11.31 -5.99 -10.22
N GLY A 42 12.20 -6.09 -9.24
CA GLY A 42 12.07 -5.36 -7.97
C GLY A 42 12.14 -3.84 -8.14
N LEU A 43 13.07 -3.36 -8.98
CA LEU A 43 13.21 -1.93 -9.28
C LEU A 43 12.02 -1.39 -10.08
N THR A 44 11.55 -2.14 -11.07
CA THR A 44 10.35 -1.76 -11.84
C THR A 44 9.11 -1.70 -10.96
N ALA A 45 8.88 -2.70 -10.10
CA ALA A 45 7.76 -2.70 -9.15
C ALA A 45 7.86 -1.52 -8.15
N SER A 46 9.05 -1.23 -7.65
CA SER A 46 9.31 -0.09 -6.75
C SER A 46 9.01 1.25 -7.43
N SER A 47 9.42 1.40 -8.69
CA SER A 47 9.17 2.61 -9.50
C SER A 47 7.67 2.80 -9.76
N LEU A 48 6.95 1.73 -10.08
CA LEU A 48 5.49 1.76 -10.21
C LEU A 48 4.82 2.16 -8.88
N GLY A 49 5.25 1.58 -7.75
CA GLY A 49 4.77 1.93 -6.43
C GLY A 49 4.99 3.41 -6.10
N HIS A 50 6.15 3.96 -6.47
CA HIS A 50 6.46 5.38 -6.32
C HIS A 50 5.49 6.27 -7.12
N LEU A 51 5.22 5.94 -8.40
CA LEU A 51 4.26 6.67 -9.22
C LEU A 51 2.83 6.61 -8.67
N LEU A 52 2.42 5.46 -8.13
CA LEU A 52 1.10 5.32 -7.49
C LEU A 52 0.99 6.18 -6.22
N ARG A 53 2.04 6.21 -5.39
CA ARG A 53 2.10 7.11 -4.22
C ARG A 53 2.07 8.58 -4.63
N ALA A 54 2.78 8.95 -5.70
CA ALA A 54 2.77 10.31 -6.24
C ALA A 54 1.36 10.75 -6.71
N ARG A 55 0.48 9.79 -7.04
CA ARG A 55 -0.95 10.03 -7.34
C ARG A 55 -1.86 10.05 -6.09
N GLY A 56 -1.28 10.08 -4.90
CA GLY A 56 -2.03 10.12 -3.63
C GLY A 56 -2.64 8.79 -3.21
N LEU A 57 -2.19 7.67 -3.78
CA LEU A 57 -2.67 6.33 -3.39
C LEU A 57 -1.84 5.79 -2.21
N SER A 58 -2.53 5.13 -1.27
CA SER A 58 -1.85 4.32 -0.25
C SER A 58 -1.37 3.02 -0.88
N VAL A 59 -0.06 2.78 -0.84
CA VAL A 59 0.59 1.64 -1.50
C VAL A 59 1.54 0.96 -0.52
N THR A 60 1.37 -0.36 -0.40
CA THR A 60 2.31 -1.27 0.25
C THR A 60 2.87 -2.25 -0.77
N MET A 61 4.07 -2.78 -0.53
CA MET A 61 4.70 -3.78 -1.39
C MET A 61 5.10 -4.99 -0.56
N GLN A 62 4.98 -6.18 -1.16
CA GLN A 62 5.39 -7.44 -0.56
C GLN A 62 6.23 -8.21 -1.56
N LYS A 63 7.36 -8.74 -1.10
CA LYS A 63 8.22 -9.63 -1.86
C LYS A 63 7.87 -11.08 -1.49
N LEU A 64 7.83 -11.94 -2.50
CA LEU A 64 7.72 -13.39 -2.34
C LEU A 64 9.02 -13.99 -2.88
N ASP A 65 9.83 -14.57 -2.00
CA ASP A 65 11.08 -15.23 -2.34
C ASP A 65 10.86 -16.75 -2.36
N PRO A 66 11.15 -17.45 -3.47
CA PRO A 66 10.90 -18.88 -3.60
C PRO A 66 11.98 -19.75 -2.92
N TYR A 67 12.77 -19.17 -2.03
CA TYR A 67 13.81 -19.89 -1.29
C TYR A 67 13.19 -20.73 -0.16
N LEU A 68 13.83 -21.85 0.15
CA LEU A 68 13.41 -22.71 1.27
C LEU A 68 13.79 -22.13 2.64
N ASN A 69 14.78 -21.22 2.67
CA ASN A 69 15.20 -20.54 3.89
C ASN A 69 14.00 -19.80 4.49
N VAL A 70 13.78 -19.99 5.80
CA VAL A 70 12.73 -19.28 6.54
C VAL A 70 12.99 -17.77 6.55
N ASP A 71 14.27 -17.40 6.66
CA ASP A 71 14.76 -16.03 6.65
C ASP A 71 16.18 -16.00 6.05
N PRO A 72 16.66 -14.83 5.56
CA PRO A 72 17.97 -14.72 4.93
C PRO A 72 19.15 -14.74 5.91
N GLY A 73 18.93 -14.85 7.23
CA GLY A 73 19.99 -14.83 8.24
C GLY A 73 20.97 -16.01 8.16
N THR A 74 20.58 -17.07 7.46
CA THR A 74 21.43 -18.26 7.19
C THR A 74 22.18 -18.17 5.85
N MET A 75 21.96 -17.12 5.07
CA MET A 75 22.58 -16.94 3.75
C MET A 75 23.88 -16.14 3.87
N ASN A 76 24.87 -16.46 3.05
CA ASN A 76 26.11 -15.67 2.98
C ASN A 76 25.84 -14.34 2.25
N PRO A 77 26.03 -13.17 2.88
CA PRO A 77 25.67 -11.86 2.31
C PRO A 77 26.53 -11.43 1.12
N PHE A 78 27.64 -12.11 0.83
CA PHE A 78 28.50 -11.79 -0.33
C PHE A 78 28.16 -12.61 -1.59
N GLN A 79 27.32 -13.64 -1.46
CA GLN A 79 26.98 -14.55 -2.56
C GLN A 79 25.53 -14.42 -3.04
N HIS A 80 24.66 -13.81 -2.23
CA HIS A 80 23.23 -13.64 -2.48
C HIS A 80 22.86 -12.16 -2.52
#